data_AF-A0A847AS00-F1
#
_entry.id   AF-A0A847AS00-F1
#
_cell.length_a   1.000
_cell.length_b   1.000
_cell.length_c   1.000
_cell.angle_alpha   90.00
_cell.angle_beta   90.00
_cell.angle_gamma   90.00
#
_symmetry.space_group_name_H-M   'P 1'
#
loop_
_entity.id
_entity.type
_entity.pdbx_description
1 polymer ?
#
loop_
_entity_poly.entity_id
_entity_poly.type
_entity_poly.pdbx_seq_one_letter_code
_entity_poly.pdbx_strand_id
1 'polypeptide(L)'
;SGILLPYDAYYLFKSIKQITDLPIEFHTHCTGGIGEMSVLKAIEAGIDIVDLAISPLSSGTSQPATESLASTLKDTERDPKLNLQSLNNIAEYFKSVMKKYEQNGTFNMKVLMTEPKTLLYQIPGGMLSNMLLQMKSLNASDKFEEVLAEVPRVRKELGYPPLVTPMSQMVGAQAVFNVISGGRYKIIPTEIKNYVRGMYGKPASPISYEIRNLIIGDEEVITVRPADLLGDGYEQLREKIGYLAQSEQDVLSYALFPQVAKDFLEKRNQNALVH
;
A
#
# COMPACT_ATOMS: atom_id res chain seq x y z
N SER A 1 -2.72 -5.50 -2.89
CA SER A 1 -2.97 -5.49 -4.36
C SER A 1 -3.97 -6.56 -4.81
N GLY A 2 -4.32 -7.56 -3.99
CA GLY A 2 -5.37 -8.52 -4.37
C GLY A 2 -4.95 -9.46 -5.51
N ILE A 3 -3.70 -9.93 -5.47
CA ILE A 3 -3.07 -10.71 -6.56
C ILE A 3 -2.87 -12.20 -6.23
N LEU A 4 -3.14 -12.62 -5.00
CA LEU A 4 -2.98 -14.02 -4.60
C LEU A 4 -4.16 -14.82 -5.18
N LEU A 5 -3.88 -15.69 -6.16
CA LEU A 5 -4.91 -16.52 -6.79
C LEU A 5 -5.49 -17.53 -5.80
N PRO A 6 -6.77 -17.94 -5.96
CA PRO A 6 -7.43 -18.78 -4.96
C PRO A 6 -6.74 -20.12 -4.69
N TYR A 7 -6.30 -20.83 -5.74
CA TYR A 7 -5.59 -22.09 -5.57
C TYR A 7 -4.20 -21.90 -4.97
N ASP A 8 -3.51 -20.81 -5.31
CA ASP A 8 -2.23 -20.47 -4.69
C ASP A 8 -2.41 -20.16 -3.19
N ALA A 9 -3.49 -19.46 -2.81
CA ALA A 9 -3.84 -19.23 -1.41
C ALA A 9 -4.01 -20.55 -0.65
N TYR A 10 -4.75 -21.52 -1.22
CA TYR A 10 -4.95 -22.82 -0.58
C TYR A 10 -3.62 -23.52 -0.30
N TYR A 11 -2.76 -23.67 -1.31
CA TYR A 11 -1.49 -24.38 -1.15
C TYR A 11 -0.52 -23.62 -0.25
N LEU A 12 -0.48 -22.28 -0.34
CA LEU A 12 0.36 -21.44 0.49
C LEU A 12 0.02 -21.61 1.97
N PHE A 13 -1.23 -21.37 2.36
CA PHE A 13 -1.62 -21.43 3.76
C PHE A 13 -1.53 -22.85 4.32
N LYS A 14 -1.89 -23.87 3.54
CA LYS A 14 -1.70 -25.26 3.93
C LYS A 14 -0.23 -25.58 4.22
N SER A 15 0.69 -25.06 3.40
CA SER A 15 2.13 -25.26 3.60
C SER A 15 2.66 -24.48 4.81
N ILE A 16 2.19 -23.24 5.04
CA ILE A 16 2.59 -22.47 6.22
C ILE A 16 2.11 -23.16 7.51
N LYS A 17 0.87 -23.64 7.57
CA LYS A 17 0.34 -24.37 8.74
C LYS A 17 1.10 -25.67 9.05
N GLN A 18 1.86 -26.22 8.10
CA GLN A 18 2.70 -27.40 8.34
C GLN A 18 4.02 -27.08 9.05
N ILE A 19 4.46 -25.82 9.03
CA ILE A 19 5.77 -25.40 9.53
C ILE A 19 5.71 -24.51 10.78
N THR A 20 4.51 -24.09 11.19
CA THR A 20 4.30 -23.26 12.37
C THR A 20 2.93 -23.49 13.00
N ASP A 21 2.88 -23.44 14.33
CA ASP A 21 1.65 -23.46 15.12
C ASP A 21 1.08 -22.05 15.38
N LEU A 22 1.79 -21.00 14.95
CA LEU A 22 1.32 -19.63 15.10
C LEU A 22 0.00 -19.41 14.32
N PRO A 23 -0.96 -18.64 14.88
CA PRO A 23 -2.12 -18.20 14.14
C PRO A 23 -1.72 -17.41 12.89
N ILE A 24 -2.36 -17.71 11.76
CA ILE A 24 -2.13 -17.03 10.49
C ILE A 24 -3.32 -16.13 10.16
N GLU A 25 -3.02 -14.87 9.89
CA GLU A 25 -3.97 -13.86 9.43
C GLU A 25 -3.80 -13.60 7.93
N PHE A 26 -4.91 -13.60 7.20
CA PHE A 26 -4.92 -13.30 5.77
C PHE A 26 -5.59 -11.97 5.46
N HIS A 27 -4.77 -11.03 4.96
CA HIS A 27 -5.20 -9.77 4.40
C HIS A 27 -5.19 -9.81 2.87
N THR A 28 -6.31 -9.45 2.23
CA THR A 28 -6.37 -9.28 0.78
C THR A 28 -7.34 -8.17 0.37
N HIS A 29 -7.20 -7.72 -0.86
CA HIS A 29 -8.11 -6.75 -1.48
C HIS A 29 -8.84 -7.41 -2.66
N CYS A 30 -10.01 -6.90 -3.01
CA CYS A 30 -10.85 -7.44 -4.09
C CYS A 30 -10.55 -6.83 -5.47
N THR A 31 -9.42 -6.16 -5.63
CA THR A 31 -9.17 -5.30 -6.81
C THR A 31 -9.15 -6.13 -8.09
N GLY A 32 -8.49 -7.28 -8.07
CA GLY A 32 -8.47 -8.22 -9.19
C GLY A 32 -9.75 -9.05 -9.35
N GLY A 33 -10.75 -8.89 -8.48
CA GLY A 33 -12.02 -9.64 -8.53
C GLY A 33 -11.92 -11.07 -8.01
N ILE A 34 -10.87 -11.37 -7.24
CA ILE A 34 -10.57 -12.71 -6.74
C ILE A 34 -10.50 -12.81 -5.21
N GLY A 35 -10.69 -11.69 -4.50
CA GLY A 35 -10.45 -11.59 -3.05
C GLY A 35 -11.31 -12.57 -2.25
N GLU A 36 -12.61 -12.61 -2.54
CA GLU A 36 -13.59 -13.49 -1.91
C GLU A 36 -13.23 -14.97 -2.13
N MET A 37 -12.88 -15.34 -3.36
CA MET A 37 -12.49 -16.71 -3.71
C MET A 37 -11.20 -17.11 -3.00
N SER A 38 -10.22 -16.22 -2.92
CA SER A 38 -8.96 -16.48 -2.23
C SER A 38 -9.14 -16.62 -0.73
N VAL A 39 -10.01 -15.82 -0.11
CA VAL A 39 -10.36 -15.96 1.31
C VAL A 39 -11.06 -17.29 1.58
N LEU A 40 -12.01 -17.70 0.74
CA LEU A 40 -12.67 -18.99 0.88
C LEU A 40 -11.67 -20.16 0.79
N LYS A 41 -10.72 -20.09 -0.16
CA LYS A 41 -9.66 -21.09 -0.28
C LYS A 41 -8.66 -21.08 0.87
N ALA A 42 -8.39 -19.91 1.47
CA ALA A 42 -7.59 -19.82 2.68
C ALA A 42 -8.30 -20.48 3.88
N ILE A 43 -9.62 -20.29 4.01
CA ILE A 43 -10.45 -20.95 5.04
C ILE A 43 -10.41 -22.46 4.88
N GLU A 44 -10.58 -22.98 3.67
CA GLU A 44 -10.46 -24.42 3.38
C GLU A 44 -9.05 -24.97 3.69
N ALA A 45 -8.02 -24.12 3.64
CA ALA A 45 -6.64 -24.48 3.98
C ALA A 45 -6.32 -24.37 5.48
N GLY A 46 -7.24 -23.86 6.30
CA GLY A 46 -7.07 -23.76 7.75
C GLY A 46 -6.46 -22.44 8.23
N ILE A 47 -6.63 -21.33 7.50
CA ILE A 47 -6.29 -19.97 8.00
C ILE A 47 -7.01 -19.69 9.32
N ASP A 48 -6.45 -18.88 10.21
CA ASP A 48 -7.05 -18.61 11.54
C ASP A 48 -7.86 -17.32 11.55
N ILE A 49 -7.38 -16.26 10.88
CA ILE A 49 -7.98 -14.92 10.86
C ILE A 49 -8.04 -14.41 9.41
N VAL A 50 -9.11 -13.70 9.04
CA VAL A 50 -9.24 -13.05 7.73
C VAL A 50 -9.72 -11.61 7.90
N ASP A 51 -9.11 -10.69 7.14
CA ASP A 51 -9.53 -9.29 7.13
C ASP A 51 -10.70 -9.08 6.16
N LEU A 52 -11.74 -8.40 6.66
CA LEU A 52 -12.98 -8.13 5.95
C LEU A 52 -13.40 -6.68 6.14
N ALA A 53 -14.28 -6.18 5.27
CA ALA A 53 -14.87 -4.87 5.37
C ALA A 53 -16.40 -4.97 5.37
N ILE A 54 -17.07 -4.09 6.12
CA ILE A 54 -18.54 -4.00 6.06
C ILE A 54 -18.98 -3.62 4.64
N SER A 55 -20.08 -4.20 4.15
CA SER A 55 -20.45 -4.17 2.74
C SER A 55 -20.37 -2.81 2.02
N PRO A 56 -20.78 -1.66 2.60
CA PRO A 56 -20.70 -0.37 1.91
C PRO A 56 -19.27 0.13 1.69
N LEU A 57 -18.31 -0.40 2.45
CA LEU A 57 -16.89 -0.09 2.38
C LEU A 57 -16.06 -1.26 1.83
N SER A 58 -16.71 -2.34 1.38
CA SER A 58 -16.05 -3.55 0.87
C SER A 58 -15.85 -3.53 -0.65
N SER A 59 -15.25 -4.59 -1.21
CA SER A 59 -15.06 -4.79 -2.65
C SER A 59 -14.04 -3.85 -3.31
N GLY A 60 -13.71 -4.08 -4.58
CA GLY A 60 -12.77 -3.26 -5.34
C GLY A 60 -11.42 -3.10 -4.65
N THR A 61 -10.99 -1.88 -4.35
CA THR A 61 -9.73 -1.62 -3.64
C THR A 61 -9.78 -1.91 -2.15
N SER A 62 -10.91 -2.38 -1.62
CA SER A 62 -11.12 -2.78 -0.23
C SER A 62 -11.10 -4.32 -0.07
N GLN A 63 -11.42 -4.78 1.13
CA GLN A 63 -11.49 -6.19 1.54
C GLN A 63 -12.83 -6.83 1.12
N PRO A 64 -12.94 -8.18 1.13
CA PRO A 64 -14.21 -8.89 0.97
C PRO A 64 -15.27 -8.45 2.00
N ALA A 65 -16.55 -8.56 1.61
CA ALA A 65 -17.67 -8.16 2.47
C ALA A 65 -17.84 -9.09 3.68
N THR A 66 -17.87 -8.51 4.89
CA THR A 66 -18.03 -9.25 6.15
C THR A 66 -19.34 -10.03 6.20
N GLU A 67 -20.45 -9.40 5.80
CA GLU A 67 -21.79 -9.98 5.84
C GLU A 67 -21.92 -11.17 4.90
N SER A 68 -21.35 -11.04 3.69
CA SER A 68 -21.37 -12.10 2.69
C SER A 68 -20.61 -13.32 3.19
N LEU A 69 -19.38 -13.14 3.69
CA LEU A 69 -18.60 -14.27 4.19
C LEU A 69 -19.22 -14.92 5.43
N ALA A 70 -19.71 -14.11 6.37
CA ALA A 70 -20.42 -14.63 7.56
C ALA A 70 -21.64 -15.47 7.16
N SER A 71 -22.39 -15.03 6.16
CA SER A 71 -23.54 -15.77 5.63
C SER A 71 -23.11 -17.04 4.90
N THR A 72 -22.01 -16.99 4.14
CA THR A 72 -21.45 -18.15 3.42
C THR A 72 -20.98 -19.26 4.35
N LEU A 73 -20.39 -18.90 5.50
CA LEU A 73 -19.85 -19.87 6.46
C LEU A 73 -20.86 -20.30 7.52
N LYS A 74 -22.07 -19.74 7.52
CA LYS A 74 -23.09 -20.05 8.50
C LYS A 74 -23.40 -21.55 8.48
N ASP A 75 -23.49 -22.14 9.68
CA ASP A 75 -23.79 -23.56 9.89
C ASP A 75 -22.70 -24.54 9.36
N THR A 76 -21.54 -24.03 8.96
CA THR A 76 -20.35 -24.84 8.67
C THR A 76 -19.49 -25.04 9.93
N GLU A 77 -18.49 -25.92 9.87
CA GLU A 77 -17.48 -26.07 10.93
C GLU A 77 -16.66 -24.78 11.16
N ARG A 78 -16.58 -23.92 10.15
CA ARG A 78 -15.81 -22.68 10.15
C ARG A 78 -16.70 -21.44 10.33
N ASP A 79 -17.91 -21.61 10.85
CA ASP A 79 -18.85 -20.53 11.12
C ASP A 79 -18.28 -19.56 12.18
N PRO A 80 -18.08 -18.26 11.85
CA PRO A 80 -17.51 -17.29 12.79
C PRO A 80 -18.51 -16.82 13.86
N LYS A 81 -19.77 -17.29 13.82
CA LYS A 81 -20.86 -16.97 14.78
C LYS A 81 -21.11 -15.46 14.93
N LEU A 82 -20.94 -14.71 13.85
CA LEU A 82 -21.20 -13.27 13.82
C LEU A 82 -22.69 -12.96 13.83
N ASN A 83 -23.09 -11.91 14.54
CA ASN A 83 -24.47 -11.44 14.58
C ASN A 83 -24.82 -10.67 13.28
N LEU A 84 -25.51 -11.34 12.36
CA LEU A 84 -25.91 -10.75 11.07
C LEU A 84 -26.79 -9.50 11.22
N GLN A 85 -27.62 -9.42 12.27
CA GLN A 85 -28.43 -8.23 12.52
C GLN A 85 -27.56 -7.03 12.90
N SER A 86 -26.57 -7.23 13.77
CA SER A 86 -25.60 -6.19 14.12
C SER A 86 -24.82 -5.73 12.89
N LEU A 87 -24.36 -6.67 12.05
CA LEU A 87 -23.67 -6.34 10.81
C LEU A 87 -24.55 -5.50 9.87
N ASN A 88 -25.81 -5.89 9.66
CA ASN A 88 -26.74 -5.13 8.83
C ASN A 88 -26.96 -3.70 9.36
N ASN A 89 -27.07 -3.53 10.69
CA ASN A 89 -27.21 -2.19 11.29
C ASN A 89 -25.96 -1.32 11.04
N ILE A 90 -24.76 -1.90 11.13
CA ILE A 90 -23.49 -1.21 10.83
C ILE A 90 -23.42 -0.85 9.33
N ALA A 91 -23.84 -1.76 8.45
CA ALA A 91 -23.90 -1.51 7.01
C ALA A 91 -24.85 -0.34 6.69
N GLU A 92 -26.05 -0.30 7.27
CA GLU A 92 -26.99 0.81 7.05
C GLU A 92 -26.42 2.15 7.53
N TYR A 93 -25.73 2.17 8.68
CA TYR A 93 -25.02 3.37 9.13
C TYR A 93 -23.99 3.84 8.10
N PHE A 94 -23.11 2.95 7.65
CA PHE A 94 -22.06 3.33 6.70
C PHE A 94 -22.59 3.67 5.30
N LYS A 95 -23.73 3.13 4.86
CA LYS A 95 -24.37 3.60 3.61
C LYS A 95 -24.66 5.10 3.65
N SER A 96 -25.16 5.60 4.78
CA SER A 96 -25.44 7.04 4.94
C SER A 96 -24.17 7.88 4.93
N VAL A 97 -23.11 7.39 5.58
CA VAL A 97 -21.78 8.03 5.60
C VAL A 97 -21.17 8.07 4.20
N MET A 98 -21.22 6.94 3.47
CA MET A 98 -20.72 6.84 2.11
C MET A 98 -21.42 7.81 1.16
N LYS A 99 -22.75 7.94 1.27
CA LYS A 99 -23.51 8.91 0.49
C LYS A 99 -23.02 10.34 0.68
N LYS A 100 -22.66 10.75 1.91
CA LYS A 100 -22.08 12.08 2.17
C LYS A 100 -20.78 12.30 1.39
N TYR A 101 -19.87 11.32 1.40
CA TYR A 101 -18.57 11.43 0.73
C TYR A 101 -18.63 11.23 -0.78
N GLU A 102 -19.61 10.48 -1.27
CA GLU A 102 -19.92 10.41 -2.70
C GLU A 102 -20.44 11.78 -3.19
N GLN A 103 -21.42 12.36 -2.49
CA GLN A 103 -22.04 13.64 -2.86
C GLN A 103 -21.07 14.81 -2.86
N ASN A 104 -20.10 14.84 -1.94
CA ASN A 104 -19.10 15.90 -1.89
C ASN A 104 -17.87 15.61 -2.78
N GLY A 105 -17.86 14.51 -3.53
CA GLY A 105 -16.80 14.14 -4.46
C GLY A 105 -15.51 13.65 -3.82
N THR A 106 -15.46 13.46 -2.50
CA THR A 106 -14.28 12.91 -1.81
C THR A 106 -14.11 11.42 -2.10
N PHE A 107 -15.23 10.70 -2.23
CA PHE A 107 -15.23 9.27 -2.51
C PHE A 107 -15.62 9.00 -3.97
N ASN A 108 -14.72 8.35 -4.71
CA ASN A 108 -14.96 7.96 -6.09
C ASN A 108 -15.44 6.50 -6.16
N MET A 109 -16.71 6.29 -6.51
CA MET A 109 -17.31 4.95 -6.60
C MET A 109 -16.58 3.98 -7.55
N LYS A 110 -15.77 4.47 -8.49
CA LYS A 110 -14.96 3.61 -9.37
C LYS A 110 -13.99 2.72 -8.59
N VAL A 111 -13.57 3.10 -7.39
CA VAL A 111 -12.66 2.29 -6.56
C VAL A 111 -13.29 0.99 -6.07
N LEU A 112 -14.62 0.88 -6.10
CA LEU A 112 -15.36 -0.35 -5.75
C LEU A 112 -15.45 -1.33 -6.92
N MET A 113 -15.09 -0.91 -8.13
CA MET A 113 -15.16 -1.74 -9.32
C MET A 113 -13.96 -2.66 -9.42
N THR A 114 -14.18 -3.84 -10.01
CA THR A 114 -13.13 -4.82 -10.30
C THR A 114 -12.23 -4.36 -11.44
N GLU A 115 -10.92 -4.52 -11.26
CA GLU A 115 -9.88 -4.29 -12.27
C GLU A 115 -9.01 -5.56 -12.44
N PRO A 116 -9.40 -6.50 -13.32
CA PRO A 116 -8.66 -7.75 -13.52
C PRO A 116 -7.24 -7.54 -14.05
N LYS A 117 -6.95 -6.40 -14.71
CA LYS A 117 -5.60 -6.11 -15.21
C LYS A 117 -4.58 -5.98 -14.08
N THR A 118 -5.00 -5.75 -12.83
CA THR A 118 -4.11 -5.79 -11.66
C THR A 118 -3.45 -7.16 -11.49
N LEU A 119 -4.07 -8.26 -11.93
CA LEU A 119 -3.48 -9.60 -11.91
C LEU A 119 -2.34 -9.75 -12.94
N LEU A 120 -2.41 -9.00 -14.05
CA LEU A 120 -1.40 -9.02 -15.11
C LEU A 120 -0.21 -8.13 -14.75
N TYR A 121 -0.49 -6.87 -14.39
CA TYR A 121 0.56 -5.87 -14.20
C TYR A 121 1.09 -5.83 -12.77
N GLN A 122 0.36 -6.38 -11.80
CA GLN A 122 0.69 -6.36 -10.36
C GLN A 122 0.89 -4.94 -9.81
N ILE A 123 0.30 -3.93 -10.46
CA ILE A 123 0.35 -2.53 -10.06
C ILE A 123 -0.77 -2.27 -9.04
N PRO A 124 -0.46 -1.84 -7.80
CA PRO A 124 -1.48 -1.46 -6.83
C PRO A 124 -2.32 -0.26 -7.31
N GLY A 125 -3.62 -0.23 -6.97
CA GLY A 125 -4.53 0.84 -7.41
C GLY A 125 -4.05 2.25 -7.04
N GLY A 126 -3.58 2.45 -5.80
CA GLY A 126 -3.04 3.75 -5.37
C GLY A 126 -1.79 4.20 -6.16
N MET A 127 -0.95 3.26 -6.59
CA MET A 127 0.19 3.54 -7.47
C MET A 127 -0.30 4.00 -8.85
N LEU A 128 -1.30 3.32 -9.41
CA LEU A 128 -1.86 3.64 -10.73
C LEU A 128 -2.45 5.06 -10.78
N SER A 129 -3.26 5.43 -9.78
CA SER A 129 -3.88 6.76 -9.70
C SER A 129 -2.83 7.87 -9.61
N ASN A 130 -1.80 7.69 -8.77
CA ASN A 130 -0.72 8.67 -8.64
C ASN A 130 0.11 8.78 -9.92
N MET A 131 0.40 7.65 -10.56
CA MET A 131 1.12 7.62 -11.82
C MET A 131 0.36 8.38 -12.92
N LEU A 132 -0.96 8.18 -13.03
CA LEU A 132 -1.81 8.92 -13.97
C LEU A 132 -1.79 10.43 -13.72
N LEU A 133 -1.87 10.86 -12.45
CA LEU A 133 -1.77 12.28 -12.09
C LEU A 133 -0.40 12.87 -12.49
N GLN A 134 0.67 12.13 -12.24
CA GLN A 134 2.03 12.53 -12.62
C GLN A 134 2.17 12.66 -14.13
N MET A 135 1.72 11.66 -14.90
CA MET A 135 1.75 11.69 -16.37
C MET A 135 0.93 12.86 -16.93
N LYS A 136 -0.23 13.15 -16.36
CA LYS A 136 -1.05 14.31 -16.73
C LYS A 136 -0.31 15.62 -16.49
N SER A 137 0.37 15.77 -15.36
CA SER A 137 1.16 16.97 -15.04
C SER A 137 2.32 17.21 -16.01
N LEU A 138 2.81 16.14 -16.64
CA LEU A 138 3.89 16.16 -17.63
C LEU A 138 3.37 16.15 -19.07
N ASN A 139 2.05 16.30 -19.29
CA ASN A 139 1.40 16.23 -20.60
C ASN A 139 1.76 14.95 -21.39
N ALA A 140 1.88 13.81 -20.71
CA ALA A 140 2.35 12.54 -21.28
C ALA A 140 1.32 11.40 -21.15
N SER A 141 0.04 11.74 -20.99
CA SER A 141 -1.04 10.75 -20.79
C SER A 141 -1.18 9.75 -21.96
N ASP A 142 -0.76 10.14 -23.16
CA ASP A 142 -0.72 9.31 -24.37
C ASP A 142 0.30 8.16 -24.28
N LYS A 143 1.31 8.27 -23.42
CA LYS A 143 2.36 7.27 -23.23
C LYS A 143 2.06 6.23 -22.14
N PHE A 144 0.80 6.14 -21.71
CA PHE A 144 0.40 5.32 -20.57
C PHE A 144 0.78 3.84 -20.71
N GLU A 145 0.51 3.23 -21.86
CA GLU A 145 0.83 1.82 -22.11
C GLU A 145 2.35 1.56 -22.11
N GLU A 146 3.15 2.50 -22.61
CA GLU A 146 4.61 2.41 -22.55
C GLU A 146 5.12 2.44 -21.10
N VAL A 147 4.55 3.30 -20.27
CA VAL A 147 4.89 3.37 -18.84
C VAL A 147 4.51 2.08 -18.13
N LEU A 148 3.31 1.55 -18.37
CA LEU A 148 2.89 0.26 -17.79
C LEU A 148 3.84 -0.88 -18.17
N ALA A 149 4.33 -0.90 -19.42
CA ALA A 149 5.29 -1.89 -19.89
C ALA A 149 6.72 -1.70 -19.34
N GLU A 150 7.05 -0.50 -18.84
CA GLU A 150 8.34 -0.17 -18.24
C GLU A 150 8.41 -0.53 -16.74
N VAL A 151 7.30 -0.40 -16.01
CA VAL A 151 7.18 -0.75 -14.57
C VAL A 151 7.79 -2.13 -14.22
N PRO A 152 7.41 -3.26 -14.88
CA PRO A 152 7.98 -4.56 -14.54
C PRO A 152 9.48 -4.66 -14.82
N ARG A 153 10.01 -3.89 -15.78
CA ARG A 153 11.45 -3.86 -16.10
C ARG A 153 12.23 -3.14 -15.01
N VAL A 154 11.76 -1.96 -14.61
CA VAL A 154 12.34 -1.20 -13.49
C VAL A 154 12.28 -2.02 -12.20
N ARG A 155 11.14 -2.66 -11.91
CA ARG A 155 11.01 -3.56 -10.75
C ARG A 155 12.04 -4.68 -10.78
N LYS A 156 12.25 -5.33 -11.92
CA LYS A 156 13.26 -6.39 -12.07
C LYS A 156 14.67 -5.87 -11.80
N GLU A 157 15.03 -4.74 -12.40
CA GLU A 157 16.36 -4.13 -12.26
C GLU A 157 16.66 -3.69 -10.83
N LEU A 158 15.63 -3.26 -10.10
CA LEU A 158 15.72 -2.92 -8.68
C LEU A 158 15.67 -4.15 -7.76
N GLY A 159 15.79 -5.37 -8.29
CA GLY A 159 15.89 -6.58 -7.47
C GLY A 159 14.54 -7.10 -6.98
N TYR A 160 13.49 -6.95 -7.79
CA TYR A 160 12.13 -7.44 -7.52
C TYR A 160 11.53 -7.00 -6.17
N PRO A 161 11.59 -5.70 -5.79
CA PRO A 161 10.95 -5.26 -4.56
C PRO A 161 9.43 -5.55 -4.64
N PRO A 162 8.80 -5.92 -3.51
CA PRO A 162 7.35 -5.89 -3.40
C PRO A 162 6.84 -4.47 -3.71
N LEU A 163 5.83 -4.36 -4.58
CA LEU A 163 5.24 -3.07 -4.93
C LEU A 163 4.23 -2.65 -3.85
N VAL A 164 4.75 -2.20 -2.71
CA VAL A 164 4.02 -1.57 -1.62
C VAL A 164 4.68 -0.22 -1.32
N THR A 165 3.96 0.72 -0.71
CA THR A 165 4.54 2.02 -0.33
C THR A 165 5.77 1.82 0.57
N PRO A 166 6.90 2.51 0.32
CA PRO A 166 7.12 3.55 -0.71
C PRO A 166 7.58 3.02 -2.08
N MET A 167 7.94 1.73 -2.18
CA MET A 167 8.54 1.12 -3.37
C MET A 167 7.65 1.21 -4.61
N SER A 168 6.33 1.06 -4.47
CA SER A 168 5.40 1.16 -5.59
C SER A 168 5.45 2.54 -6.27
N GLN A 169 5.43 3.62 -5.48
CA GLN A 169 5.53 4.98 -6.02
C GLN A 169 6.90 5.24 -6.66
N MET A 170 7.97 4.75 -6.03
CA MET A 170 9.34 4.91 -6.54
C MET A 170 9.53 4.22 -7.90
N VAL A 171 9.11 2.96 -8.01
CA VAL A 171 9.16 2.20 -9.27
C VAL A 171 8.30 2.86 -10.35
N GLY A 172 7.09 3.30 -9.99
CA GLY A 172 6.19 4.01 -10.90
C GLY A 172 6.79 5.30 -11.43
N ALA A 173 7.32 6.15 -10.55
CA ALA A 173 7.94 7.41 -10.92
C ALA A 173 9.17 7.20 -11.82
N GLN A 174 10.03 6.23 -11.51
CA GLN A 174 11.18 5.91 -12.35
C GLN A 174 10.75 5.42 -13.75
N ALA A 175 9.70 4.59 -13.83
CA ALA A 175 9.16 4.15 -15.11
C ALA A 175 8.63 5.33 -15.95
N VAL A 176 7.90 6.26 -15.32
CA VAL A 176 7.44 7.50 -15.95
C VAL A 176 8.64 8.30 -16.48
N PHE A 177 9.68 8.51 -15.66
CA PHE A 177 10.87 9.26 -16.09
C PHE A 177 11.63 8.57 -17.24
N ASN A 178 11.75 7.24 -17.23
CA ASN A 178 12.41 6.49 -18.30
C ASN A 178 11.75 6.73 -19.66
N VAL A 179 10.41 6.70 -19.69
CA VAL A 179 9.62 6.87 -20.92
C VAL A 179 9.60 8.34 -21.37
N ILE A 180 9.37 9.27 -20.46
CA ILE A 180 9.22 10.70 -20.81
C ILE A 180 10.56 11.32 -21.23
N SER A 181 11.67 10.96 -20.57
CA SER A 181 12.99 11.48 -20.92
C SER A 181 13.61 10.85 -22.17
N GLY A 182 12.91 9.90 -22.81
CA GLY A 182 13.38 9.19 -24.00
C GLY A 182 14.67 8.42 -23.73
N GLY A 183 14.79 7.81 -22.54
CA GLY A 183 15.95 7.02 -22.17
C GLY A 183 15.90 6.55 -20.72
N ARG A 184 16.31 5.31 -20.49
CA ARG A 184 16.25 4.66 -19.17
C ARG A 184 17.31 5.25 -18.25
N TYR A 185 16.92 5.58 -17.01
CA TYR A 185 17.77 6.14 -15.96
C TYR A 185 18.53 7.44 -16.34
N LYS A 186 18.03 8.22 -17.31
CA LYS A 186 18.55 9.58 -17.58
C LYS A 186 18.23 10.55 -16.45
N ILE A 187 17.03 10.41 -15.88
CA ILE A 187 16.58 11.12 -14.69
C ILE A 187 16.33 10.06 -13.62
N ILE A 188 17.01 10.20 -12.48
CA ILE A 188 16.98 9.23 -11.39
C ILE A 188 16.59 9.97 -10.11
N PRO A 189 15.39 9.72 -9.55
CA PRO A 189 14.97 10.28 -8.28
C PRO A 189 15.93 9.90 -7.15
N THR A 190 16.07 10.79 -6.17
CA THR A 190 16.94 10.59 -5.01
C THR A 190 16.56 9.32 -4.23
N GLU A 191 15.28 9.02 -4.14
CA GLU A 191 14.75 7.84 -3.46
C GLU A 191 15.22 6.54 -4.14
N ILE A 192 15.30 6.51 -5.48
CA ILE A 192 15.82 5.36 -6.22
C ILE A 192 17.32 5.18 -5.93
N LYS A 193 18.10 6.27 -5.93
CA LYS A 193 19.51 6.21 -5.55
C LYS A 193 19.67 5.68 -4.13
N ASN A 194 18.88 6.20 -3.19
CA ASN A 194 18.90 5.77 -1.79
C ASN A 194 18.51 4.28 -1.63
N TYR A 195 17.52 3.80 -2.39
CA TYR A 195 17.19 2.37 -2.42
C TYR A 195 18.37 1.52 -2.90
N VAL A 196 19.03 1.92 -4.00
CA VAL A 196 20.20 1.20 -4.52
C VAL A 196 21.41 1.27 -3.58
N ARG A 197 21.55 2.36 -2.81
CA ARG A 197 22.53 2.48 -1.71
C ARG A 197 22.21 1.59 -0.50
N GLY A 198 21.06 0.93 -0.46
CA GLY A 198 20.65 0.06 0.65
C GLY A 198 19.87 0.77 1.77
N MET A 199 19.51 2.05 1.61
CA MET A 199 18.84 2.86 2.65
C MET A 199 17.39 2.44 2.95
N TYR A 200 16.85 1.49 2.19
CA TYR A 200 15.52 0.90 2.39
C TYR A 200 15.60 -0.58 2.78
N GLY A 201 16.81 -1.08 3.05
CA GLY A 201 17.08 -2.49 3.36
C GLY A 201 17.56 -3.29 2.15
N LYS A 202 17.58 -4.61 2.32
CA LYS A 202 18.10 -5.55 1.32
C LYS A 202 17.03 -5.87 0.25
N PRO A 203 17.34 -5.70 -1.04
CA PRO A 203 16.47 -6.15 -2.13
C PRO A 203 16.18 -7.66 -2.07
N ALA A 204 15.00 -8.08 -2.55
CA ALA A 204 14.59 -9.49 -2.58
C ALA A 204 15.51 -10.34 -3.48
N SER A 205 15.98 -9.75 -4.58
CA SER A 205 16.98 -10.30 -5.49
C SER A 205 18.15 -9.30 -5.64
N PRO A 206 19.39 -9.77 -5.86
CA PRO A 206 20.51 -8.86 -6.12
C PRO A 206 20.22 -7.91 -7.29
N ILE A 207 20.64 -6.65 -7.14
CA ILE A 207 20.69 -5.66 -8.22
C ILE A 207 21.99 -5.92 -9.01
N SER A 208 21.93 -5.94 -10.34
CA SER A 208 23.12 -6.20 -11.15
C SER A 208 24.15 -5.07 -11.00
N TYR A 209 25.42 -5.40 -11.20
CA TYR A 209 26.49 -4.41 -11.17
C TYR A 209 26.25 -3.28 -12.19
N GLU A 210 25.80 -3.61 -13.40
CA GLU A 210 25.57 -2.58 -14.43
C GLU A 210 24.49 -1.59 -14.00
N ILE A 211 23.38 -2.08 -13.43
CA ILE A 211 22.29 -1.22 -12.96
C ILE A 211 22.74 -0.39 -11.75
N ARG A 212 23.45 -1.00 -10.79
CA ARG A 212 23.98 -0.26 -9.65
C ARG A 212 24.90 0.87 -10.10
N ASN A 213 25.87 0.55 -10.95
CA ASN A 213 26.82 1.54 -11.46
C ASN A 213 26.13 2.63 -12.30
N LEU A 214 25.09 2.29 -13.06
CA LEU A 214 24.29 3.26 -13.79
C LEU A 214 23.56 4.25 -12.86
N ILE A 215 23.09 3.80 -11.71
CA ILE A 215 22.25 4.61 -10.81
C ILE A 215 23.07 5.42 -9.81
N ILE A 216 24.09 4.80 -9.21
CA ILE A 216 24.89 5.40 -8.12
C ILE A 216 26.39 5.41 -8.39
N GLY A 217 26.86 4.91 -9.54
CA GLY A 217 28.30 4.83 -9.84
C GLY A 217 29.06 3.99 -8.82
N ASP A 218 30.17 4.54 -8.33
CA ASP A 218 31.07 3.94 -7.33
C ASP A 218 30.67 4.24 -5.87
N GLU A 219 29.49 4.82 -5.64
CA GLU A 219 29.03 5.10 -4.28
C GLU A 219 28.84 3.83 -3.44
N GLU A 220 29.10 3.95 -2.14
CA GLU A 220 29.00 2.83 -1.21
C GLU A 220 27.56 2.36 -1.02
N VAL A 221 27.39 1.03 -0.97
CA VAL A 221 26.12 0.39 -0.64
C VAL A 221 26.19 -0.13 0.79
N ILE A 222 25.35 0.41 1.67
CA ILE A 222 25.26 -0.05 3.05
C ILE A 222 24.66 -1.47 3.09
N THR A 223 25.13 -2.27 4.05
CA THR A 223 24.67 -3.65 4.25
C THR A 223 24.02 -3.87 5.61
N VAL A 224 24.08 -2.86 6.48
CA VAL A 224 23.46 -2.82 7.80
C VAL A 224 22.00 -2.37 7.72
N ARG A 225 21.25 -2.47 8.83
CA ARG A 225 19.92 -1.86 8.90
C ARG A 225 20.08 -0.33 8.83
N PRO A 226 19.42 0.39 7.91
CA PRO A 226 19.64 1.83 7.71
C PRO A 226 19.44 2.67 8.98
N ALA A 227 18.52 2.24 9.86
CA ALA A 227 18.26 2.90 11.14
C ALA A 227 19.44 2.83 12.12
N ASP A 228 20.38 1.89 11.96
CA ASP A 228 21.58 1.80 12.80
C ASP A 228 22.57 2.93 12.52
N LEU A 229 22.41 3.64 11.39
CA LEU A 229 23.22 4.81 11.03
C LEU A 229 22.61 6.13 11.56
N LEU A 230 21.45 6.06 12.22
CA LEU A 230 20.77 7.21 12.79
C LEU A 230 21.01 7.27 14.30
N GLY A 231 21.28 8.47 14.82
CA GLY A 231 21.30 8.73 16.27
C GLY A 231 19.90 8.92 16.84
N ASP A 232 19.78 8.91 18.18
CA ASP A 232 18.55 9.32 18.85
C ASP A 232 18.23 10.79 18.52
N GLY A 233 17.02 11.02 18.02
CA GLY A 233 16.54 12.33 17.59
C GLY A 233 15.42 12.90 18.45
N TYR A 234 14.89 12.19 19.44
CA TYR A 234 13.67 12.60 20.14
C TYR A 234 13.82 13.95 20.86
N GLU A 235 14.84 14.07 21.72
CA GLU A 235 15.06 15.32 22.48
C GLU A 235 15.39 16.51 21.57
N GLN A 236 16.16 16.28 20.49
CA GLN A 236 16.44 17.33 19.50
C GLN A 236 15.17 17.81 18.79
N LEU A 237 14.28 16.89 18.42
CA LEU A 237 13.01 17.22 17.77
C LEU A 237 12.05 17.91 18.75
N ARG A 238 12.02 17.49 20.02
CA ARG A 238 11.26 18.11 21.10
C ARG A 238 11.69 19.56 21.33
N GLU A 239 13.00 19.81 21.41
CA GLU A 239 13.54 21.16 21.52
C GLU A 239 13.19 22.00 20.30
N LYS A 240 13.28 21.43 19.09
CA LYS A 240 13.03 22.12 17.83
C LYS A 240 11.56 22.53 17.64
N ILE A 241 10.61 21.67 18.02
CA ILE A 241 9.17 22.02 17.97
C ILE A 241 8.77 22.93 19.13
N GLY A 242 9.47 22.83 20.26
CA GLY A 242 9.35 23.73 21.40
C GLY A 242 7.91 23.82 21.92
N TYR A 243 7.47 25.05 22.18
CA TYR A 243 6.15 25.33 22.78
C TYR A 243 4.95 24.90 21.93
N LEU A 244 5.14 24.62 20.63
CA LEU A 244 4.05 24.16 19.77
C LEU A 244 3.57 22.76 20.15
N ALA A 245 4.48 21.91 20.64
CA ALA A 245 4.13 20.60 21.16
C ALA A 245 3.67 20.71 22.62
N GLN A 246 2.45 20.25 22.89
CA GLN A 246 1.84 20.22 24.22
C GLN A 246 1.81 18.79 24.81
N SER A 247 2.21 17.80 24.02
CA SER A 247 2.28 16.39 24.41
C SER A 247 3.38 15.66 23.66
N GLU A 248 3.73 14.46 24.11
CA GLU A 248 4.62 13.55 23.39
C GLU A 248 4.07 13.21 21.98
N GLN A 249 2.74 13.07 21.84
CA GLN A 249 2.12 12.79 20.55
C GLN A 249 2.34 13.92 19.53
N ASP A 250 2.42 15.17 19.98
CA ASP A 250 2.75 16.30 19.11
C ASP A 250 4.20 16.25 18.64
N VAL A 251 5.13 15.88 19.54
CA VAL A 251 6.54 15.68 19.19
C VAL A 251 6.68 14.54 18.17
N LEU A 252 5.98 13.42 18.38
CA LEU A 252 6.00 12.29 17.44
C LEU A 252 5.34 12.64 16.09
N SER A 253 4.25 13.42 16.10
CA SER A 253 3.63 13.92 14.87
C SER A 253 4.62 14.80 14.09
N TYR A 254 5.35 15.67 14.79
CA TYR A 254 6.41 16.47 14.20
C TYR A 254 7.59 15.62 13.70
N ALA A 255 7.96 14.55 14.41
CA ALA A 255 9.00 13.63 13.98
C ALA A 255 8.65 12.93 12.66
N LEU A 256 7.40 12.51 12.50
CA LEU A 256 6.92 11.83 11.30
C LEU A 256 6.70 12.78 10.11
N PHE A 257 6.10 13.95 10.36
CA PHE A 257 5.72 14.91 9.31
C PHE A 257 6.01 16.36 9.72
N PRO A 258 7.28 16.82 9.76
CA PRO A 258 7.65 18.08 10.39
C PRO A 258 6.86 19.30 9.93
N GLN A 259 6.71 19.48 8.62
CA GLN A 259 6.00 20.64 8.06
C GLN A 259 4.49 20.55 8.31
N VAL A 260 3.88 19.40 8.03
CA VAL A 260 2.43 19.19 8.16
C VAL A 260 2.00 19.30 9.62
N ALA A 261 2.75 18.69 10.53
CA ALA A 261 2.48 18.74 11.96
C ALA A 261 2.65 20.17 12.50
N LYS A 262 3.71 20.88 12.10
CA LYS A 262 3.90 22.28 12.53
C LYS A 262 2.71 23.15 12.12
N ASP A 263 2.34 23.11 10.84
CA ASP A 263 1.21 23.90 10.32
C ASP A 263 -0.12 23.53 11.03
N PHE A 264 -0.31 22.24 11.34
CA PHE A 264 -1.48 21.75 12.07
C PHE A 264 -1.51 22.25 13.53
N LEU A 265 -0.40 22.13 14.25
CA LEU A 265 -0.29 22.53 15.65
C LEU A 265 -0.41 24.06 15.82
N GLU A 266 0.11 24.84 14.88
CA GLU A 266 -0.10 26.29 14.83
C GLU A 266 -1.59 26.63 14.70
N LYS A 267 -2.31 25.98 13.77
CA LYS A 267 -3.76 26.16 13.61
C LYS A 267 -4.55 25.71 14.84
N ARG A 268 -4.15 24.60 15.48
CA ARG A 268 -4.76 24.13 16.74
C ARG A 268 -4.66 25.21 17.82
N ASN A 269 -3.48 25.77 18.03
CA ASN A 269 -3.26 26.77 19.07
C ASN A 269 -4.01 28.09 18.80
N GLN A 270 -4.33 28.37 17.53
CA GLN A 270 -5.15 29.51 17.11
C GLN A 270 -6.66 29.23 17.13
N ASN A 271 -7.10 28.04 17.58
CA ASN A 271 -8.48 27.56 17.44
C ASN A 271 -9.02 27.66 15.99
N ALA A 272 -8.12 27.50 15.01
CA ALA A 272 -8.38 27.64 13.58
C ALA A 272 -8.43 26.28 12.85
N LEU A 273 -8.60 25.18 13.59
CA LEU A 273 -8.92 23.88 13.00
C LEU A 273 -10.35 23.94 12.47
N VAL A 274 -10.51 23.72 11.17
CA VAL A 274 -11.81 23.70 10.51
C VAL A 274 -12.62 22.51 11.04
N HIS A 275 -13.89 22.76 11.41
CA HIS A 275 -14.91 21.74 11.69
C HIS A 275 -15.37 21.04 10.40
#